data_AF-A0A151B082-F1
#
_entry.id   AF-A0A151B082-F1
#
_cell.length_a   1.000
_cell.length_b   1.000
_cell.length_c   1.000
_cell.angle_alpha   90.00
_cell.angle_beta   90.00
_cell.angle_gamma   90.00
#
_symmetry.space_group_name_H-M   'P 1'
#
loop_
_entity.id
_entity.type
_entity.pdbx_description
1 polymer ?
#
loop_
_entity_poly.entity_id
_entity_poly.type
_entity_poly.pdbx_seq_one_letter_code
_entity_poly.pdbx_strand_id
1 'polypeptide(L)'
;MTSFSYEREAIDYLAAVAKGFPQAKVYRGQGAANRFDVPGWNLPVLQRFQFGDLRLETPGETIIVETESAGGVTNLVKYWPFLASGAVEKRLILLHLFQVASEGDYIAHRRLWGYLVERMKEDLQTRCGVLYGQHWEAHLFTYRSLEELEAIQHLLQERLAGR
;
A
#
# COMPACT_ATOMS: atom_id res chain seq x y z
N MET A 1 -7.05 -26.12 15.93
CA MET A 1 -5.81 -25.44 15.51
C MET A 1 -6.19 -24.06 15.01
N THR A 2 -5.85 -23.01 15.73
CA THR A 2 -5.92 -21.63 15.24
C THR A 2 -4.79 -21.44 14.23
N SER A 3 -5.10 -21.19 12.96
CA SER A 3 -4.08 -20.84 11.97
C SER A 3 -3.45 -19.52 12.37
N PHE A 4 -2.14 -19.53 12.62
CA PHE A 4 -1.37 -18.32 12.86
C PHE A 4 -1.23 -17.57 11.53
N SER A 5 -1.67 -16.31 11.45
CA SER A 5 -1.51 -15.47 10.26
C SER A 5 -0.55 -14.34 10.61
N TYR A 6 0.69 -14.48 10.14
CA TYR A 6 1.73 -13.47 10.29
C TYR A 6 1.38 -12.15 9.57
N GLU A 7 0.52 -12.19 8.56
CA GLU A 7 -0.03 -11.01 7.89
C GLU A 7 -0.86 -10.17 8.87
N ARG A 8 -1.79 -10.82 9.60
CA ARG A 8 -2.61 -10.13 10.60
C ARG A 8 -1.75 -9.50 11.69
N GLU A 9 -0.73 -10.20 12.17
CA GLU A 9 0.18 -9.66 13.18
C GLU A 9 1.01 -8.48 12.67
N ALA A 10 1.53 -8.56 11.44
CA ALA A 10 2.24 -7.44 10.83
C ALA A 10 1.33 -6.21 10.72
N ILE A 11 0.08 -6.39 10.28
CA ILE A 11 -0.89 -5.30 10.20
C ILE A 11 -1.27 -4.76 11.58
N ASP A 12 -1.49 -5.63 12.57
CA ASP A 12 -1.78 -5.23 13.95
C ASP A 12 -0.62 -4.40 14.55
N TYR A 13 0.61 -4.84 14.29
CA TYR A 13 1.84 -4.16 14.69
C TYR A 13 1.92 -2.75 14.10
N LEU A 14 1.82 -2.63 12.77
CA LEU A 14 1.93 -1.33 12.08
C LEU A 14 0.74 -0.40 12.43
N ALA A 15 -0.45 -0.95 12.64
CA ALA A 15 -1.60 -0.19 13.12
C ALA A 15 -1.37 0.33 14.55
N ALA A 16 -0.72 -0.43 15.43
CA ALA A 16 -0.37 0.01 16.77
C ALA A 16 0.67 1.15 16.74
N VAL A 17 1.68 1.06 15.86
CA VAL A 17 2.63 2.16 15.61
C VAL A 17 1.89 3.44 15.22
N ALA A 18 0.95 3.35 14.27
CA ALA A 18 0.20 4.50 13.79
C ALA A 18 -0.69 5.16 14.86
N LYS A 19 -1.20 4.40 15.83
CA LYS A 19 -1.99 4.95 16.96
C LYS A 19 -1.17 5.90 17.85
N GLY A 20 0.16 5.83 17.82
CA GLY A 20 1.04 6.78 18.50
C GLY A 20 1.02 8.20 17.90
N PHE A 21 0.35 8.40 16.76
CA PHE A 21 0.34 9.67 16.01
C PHE A 21 -1.11 10.21 15.94
N PRO A 22 -1.50 11.17 16.80
CA PRO A 22 -2.88 11.66 16.90
C PRO A 22 -3.47 12.24 15.60
N GLN A 23 -2.61 12.73 14.70
CA GLN A 23 -2.97 13.27 13.39
C GLN A 23 -3.30 12.20 12.35
N ALA A 24 -2.97 10.93 12.61
CA ALA A 24 -3.16 9.83 11.69
C ALA A 24 -4.51 9.15 11.94
N LYS A 25 -5.33 9.04 10.90
CA LYS A 25 -6.54 8.20 10.95
C LYS A 25 -6.21 6.81 10.42
N VAL A 26 -6.61 5.79 11.18
CA VAL A 26 -6.34 4.38 10.87
C VAL A 26 -7.61 3.72 10.34
N TYR A 27 -7.53 3.09 9.17
CA TYR A 27 -8.62 2.31 8.57
C TYR A 27 -8.14 0.89 8.30
N ARG A 28 -9.01 -0.09 8.56
CA ARG A 28 -8.73 -1.52 8.37
C ARG A 28 -9.94 -2.23 7.78
N GLY A 29 -9.67 -3.33 7.09
CA GLY A 29 -10.68 -4.28 6.64
C GLY A 29 -11.54 -3.78 5.47
N GLN A 30 -12.71 -4.42 5.30
CA GLN A 30 -13.46 -4.46 4.04
C GLN A 30 -14.63 -3.44 3.98
N GLY A 31 -14.71 -2.55 4.97
CA GLY A 31 -15.80 -1.58 5.12
C GLY A 31 -15.89 -0.56 3.99
N ALA A 32 -17.06 0.05 3.82
CA ALA A 32 -17.31 1.01 2.73
C ALA A 32 -16.33 2.20 2.74
N ALA A 33 -15.88 2.63 3.92
CA ALA A 33 -14.90 3.71 4.07
C ALA A 33 -13.52 3.36 3.48
N ASN A 34 -13.18 2.07 3.34
CA ASN A 34 -11.88 1.59 2.84
C ASN A 34 -11.92 1.22 1.34
N ARG A 35 -12.87 1.79 0.59
CA ARG A 35 -13.05 1.52 -0.84
C ARG A 35 -12.80 2.77 -1.68
N PHE A 36 -12.35 2.57 -2.91
CA PHE A 36 -12.25 3.61 -3.92
C PHE A 36 -12.79 3.13 -5.26
N ASP A 37 -13.10 4.10 -6.11
CA ASP A 37 -13.52 3.87 -7.48
C ASP A 37 -12.56 4.58 -8.43
N VAL A 38 -12.53 4.12 -9.68
CA VAL A 38 -11.84 4.83 -10.75
C VAL A 38 -12.89 5.66 -11.49
N PRO A 39 -12.75 7.00 -11.55
CA PRO A 39 -13.65 7.85 -12.32
C PRO A 39 -13.91 7.31 -13.73
N GLY A 40 -15.18 7.17 -14.08
CA GLY A 40 -15.64 6.63 -15.37
C GLY A 40 -15.87 5.12 -15.42
N TRP A 41 -15.47 4.35 -14.41
CA TRP A 41 -15.69 2.89 -14.38
C TRP A 41 -17.05 2.49 -13.82
N ASN A 42 -17.68 3.38 -13.03
CA ASN A 42 -19.04 3.22 -12.50
C ASN A 42 -19.29 1.87 -11.81
N LEU A 43 -18.34 1.43 -10.99
CA LEU A 43 -18.43 0.13 -10.31
C LEU A 43 -19.52 0.16 -9.22
N PRO A 44 -20.33 -0.91 -9.08
CA PRO A 44 -21.20 -1.08 -7.92
C PRO A 44 -20.40 -1.02 -6.61
N VAL A 45 -20.98 -0.45 -5.54
CA VAL A 45 -20.26 -0.20 -4.27
C VAL A 45 -19.53 -1.42 -3.72
N LEU A 46 -20.11 -2.62 -3.85
CA LEU A 46 -19.52 -3.86 -3.36
C LEU A 46 -18.38 -4.40 -4.26
N GLN A 47 -18.31 -3.94 -5.52
CA GLN A 47 -17.31 -4.31 -6.52
C GLN A 47 -16.20 -3.26 -6.66
N ARG A 48 -16.31 -2.13 -5.94
CA ARG A 48 -15.24 -1.14 -5.85
C ARG A 48 -13.99 -1.72 -5.24
N PHE A 49 -12.84 -1.23 -5.71
CA PHE A 49 -11.54 -1.57 -5.17
C PHE A 49 -11.45 -1.21 -3.70
N GLN A 50 -10.63 -1.95 -3.00
CA GLN A 50 -10.27 -1.67 -1.62
C GLN A 50 -8.86 -1.13 -1.56
N PHE A 51 -8.70 -0.09 -0.76
CA PHE A 51 -7.40 0.21 -0.20
C PHE A 51 -6.96 -0.96 0.67
N GLY A 52 -5.66 -1.21 0.74
CA GLY A 52 -5.09 -2.42 1.32
C GLY A 52 -5.49 -2.81 2.73
N ASP A 53 -4.77 -3.77 3.28
CA ASP A 53 -5.06 -4.33 4.60
C ASP A 53 -5.05 -3.27 5.72
N LEU A 54 -4.23 -2.23 5.54
CA LEU A 54 -4.19 -1.04 6.38
C LEU A 54 -4.08 0.22 5.52
N ARG A 55 -4.93 1.21 5.82
CA ARG A 55 -4.82 2.56 5.28
C ARG A 55 -4.64 3.55 6.42
N LEU A 56 -3.63 4.40 6.27
CA LEU A 56 -3.34 5.49 7.17
C LEU A 56 -3.53 6.81 6.43
N GLU A 57 -4.25 7.73 7.04
CA GLU A 57 -4.51 9.05 6.47
C GLU A 57 -3.89 10.12 7.35
N THR A 58 -3.00 10.94 6.76
CA THR A 58 -2.50 12.19 7.35
C THR A 58 -3.09 13.39 6.59
N PRO A 59 -2.84 14.65 6.99
CA PRO A 59 -3.27 15.80 6.19
C PRO A 59 -2.68 15.83 4.77
N GLY A 60 -1.42 15.40 4.59
CA GLY A 60 -0.70 15.49 3.31
C GLY A 60 -0.56 14.19 2.53
N GLU A 61 -0.76 13.04 3.19
CA GLU A 61 -0.47 11.73 2.60
C GLU A 61 -1.56 10.70 2.93
N THR A 62 -1.77 9.78 1.99
CA THR A 62 -2.47 8.52 2.19
C THR A 62 -1.43 7.39 2.09
N ILE A 63 -1.22 6.65 3.17
CA ILE A 63 -0.29 5.52 3.22
C ILE A 63 -1.09 4.23 3.22
N ILE A 64 -0.82 3.36 2.25
CA ILE A 64 -1.46 2.06 2.12
C ILE A 64 -0.44 0.97 2.41
N VAL A 65 -0.80 0.02 3.26
CA VAL A 65 -0.02 -1.18 3.52
C VAL A 65 -0.81 -2.38 3.02
N GLU A 66 -0.17 -3.15 2.15
CA GLU A 66 -0.66 -4.43 1.63
C GLU A 66 0.27 -5.53 2.13
N THR A 67 -0.29 -6.55 2.78
CA THR A 67 0.43 -7.78 3.12
C THR A 67 0.05 -8.88 2.13
N GLU A 68 1.05 -9.59 1.61
CA GLU A 68 0.85 -10.52 0.50
C GLU A 68 1.20 -11.96 0.87
N SER A 69 0.27 -12.87 0.57
CA SER A 69 0.52 -14.32 0.46
C SER A 69 0.38 -14.88 -0.98
N ALA A 70 -0.30 -14.21 -1.94
CA ALA A 70 -0.45 -14.76 -3.31
C ALA A 70 -0.93 -13.81 -4.45
N GLY A 71 -1.47 -12.62 -4.18
CA GLY A 71 -2.03 -11.59 -5.08
C GLY A 71 -1.12 -10.40 -5.46
N GLY A 72 0.20 -10.64 -5.57
CA GLY A 72 1.29 -9.64 -5.62
C GLY A 72 1.06 -8.36 -6.43
N VAL A 73 0.67 -8.51 -7.70
CA VAL A 73 0.67 -7.38 -8.65
C VAL A 73 -0.69 -6.71 -8.80
N THR A 74 -1.78 -7.42 -8.54
CA THR A 74 -3.13 -6.84 -8.56
C THR A 74 -3.29 -5.78 -7.48
N ASN A 75 -2.65 -5.99 -6.34
CA ASN A 75 -2.57 -5.01 -5.26
C ASN A 75 -1.84 -3.73 -5.66
N LEU A 76 -0.89 -3.79 -6.60
CA LEU A 76 -0.24 -2.60 -7.14
C LEU A 76 -1.06 -1.95 -8.27
N VAL A 77 -1.42 -2.72 -9.30
CA VAL A 77 -1.94 -2.15 -10.56
C VAL A 77 -3.32 -1.53 -10.41
N LYS A 78 -4.11 -1.89 -9.39
CA LYS A 78 -5.41 -1.22 -9.10
C LYS A 78 -5.25 0.28 -8.85
N TYR A 79 -4.08 0.71 -8.37
CA TYR A 79 -3.79 2.13 -8.12
C TYR A 79 -3.35 2.87 -9.39
N TRP A 80 -2.94 2.18 -10.46
CA TRP A 80 -2.52 2.83 -11.70
C TRP A 80 -3.63 3.67 -12.35
N PRO A 81 -4.82 3.12 -12.67
CA PRO A 81 -5.90 3.94 -13.23
C PRO A 81 -6.44 4.95 -12.21
N PHE A 82 -6.35 4.66 -10.91
CA PHE A 82 -6.75 5.59 -9.86
C PHE A 82 -5.85 6.84 -9.84
N LEU A 83 -4.53 6.66 -9.86
CA LEU A 83 -3.55 7.75 -9.99
C LEU A 83 -3.75 8.53 -11.30
N ALA A 84 -3.92 7.81 -12.42
CA ALA A 84 -4.09 8.42 -13.73
C ALA A 84 -5.37 9.27 -13.85
N SER A 85 -6.38 8.99 -13.02
CA SER A 85 -7.64 9.72 -13.05
C SER A 85 -7.58 11.12 -12.43
N GLY A 86 -6.52 11.45 -11.68
CA GLY A 86 -6.42 12.68 -10.92
C GLY A 86 -7.31 12.74 -9.67
N ALA A 87 -7.95 11.63 -9.29
CA ALA A 87 -8.79 11.55 -8.08
C ALA A 87 -8.00 11.51 -6.76
N VAL A 88 -6.67 11.47 -6.84
CA VAL A 88 -5.76 11.40 -5.69
C VAL A 88 -5.46 12.82 -5.21
N GLU A 89 -6.09 13.24 -4.11
CA GLU A 89 -5.95 14.58 -3.54
C GLU A 89 -4.67 14.77 -2.69
N LYS A 90 -4.14 13.67 -2.17
CA LYS A 90 -2.96 13.62 -1.28
C LYS A 90 -1.90 12.75 -1.90
N ARG A 91 -0.65 12.92 -1.49
CA ARG A 91 0.42 12.02 -1.91
C ARG A 91 0.10 10.58 -1.49
N LEU A 92 0.14 9.64 -2.42
CA LEU A 92 -0.18 8.22 -2.17
C LEU A 92 1.09 7.40 -1.98
N ILE A 93 1.28 6.81 -0.80
CA ILE A 93 2.44 5.96 -0.49
C ILE A 93 1.97 4.52 -0.40
N LEU A 94 2.45 3.66 -1.29
CA LEU A 94 2.11 2.23 -1.33
C LEU A 94 3.23 1.41 -0.70
N LEU A 95 2.96 0.72 0.39
CA LEU A 95 3.89 -0.19 1.06
C LEU A 95 3.39 -1.62 0.85
N HIS A 96 4.22 -2.46 0.24
CA HIS A 96 3.87 -3.83 -0.05
C HIS A 96 4.81 -4.79 0.67
N LEU A 97 4.25 -5.69 1.48
CA LEU A 97 4.99 -6.57 2.38
C LEU A 97 4.85 -8.02 1.91
N PHE A 98 5.95 -8.60 1.46
CA PHE A 98 6.04 -10.04 1.20
C PHE A 98 6.54 -10.76 2.43
N GLN A 99 5.73 -11.66 2.98
CA GLN A 99 6.27 -12.62 3.94
C GLN A 99 7.06 -13.68 3.17
N VAL A 100 8.32 -13.88 3.54
CA VAL A 100 9.19 -14.86 2.89
C VAL A 100 9.75 -15.83 3.93
N ALA A 101 9.86 -17.10 3.60
CA ALA A 101 10.64 -18.09 4.35
C ALA A 101 12.09 -18.17 3.84
N SER A 102 12.32 -17.83 2.56
CA SER A 102 13.63 -17.84 1.92
C SER A 102 13.84 -16.63 1.00
N GLU A 103 15.09 -16.32 0.65
CA GLU A 103 15.38 -15.29 -0.36
C GLU A 103 14.83 -15.64 -1.76
N GLY A 104 14.59 -16.93 -2.00
CA GLY A 104 14.03 -17.46 -3.24
C GLY A 104 12.55 -17.16 -3.45
N ASP A 105 11.85 -16.79 -2.37
CA ASP A 105 10.40 -16.74 -2.40
C ASP A 105 9.92 -15.55 -3.26
N TYR A 106 8.88 -15.83 -4.06
CA TYR A 106 8.20 -14.86 -4.90
C TYR A 106 9.11 -14.06 -5.85
N ILE A 107 10.30 -14.55 -6.23
CA ILE A 107 11.24 -13.80 -7.08
C ILE A 107 10.57 -13.28 -8.35
N ALA A 108 9.79 -14.11 -9.05
CA ALA A 108 9.09 -13.70 -10.26
C ALA A 108 8.08 -12.58 -9.98
N HIS A 109 7.34 -12.66 -8.87
CA HIS A 109 6.36 -11.65 -8.48
C HIS A 109 7.04 -10.34 -8.06
N ARG A 110 8.11 -10.40 -7.26
CA ARG A 110 8.87 -9.21 -6.85
C ARG A 110 9.53 -8.51 -8.03
N ARG A 111 10.07 -9.27 -9.00
CA ARG A 111 10.60 -8.72 -10.26
C ARG A 111 9.51 -8.08 -11.11
N LEU A 112 8.37 -8.74 -11.26
CA LEU A 112 7.24 -8.20 -12.00
C LEU A 112 6.68 -6.94 -11.33
N TRP A 113 6.59 -6.91 -10.00
CA TRP A 113 6.18 -5.76 -9.22
C TRP A 113 7.11 -4.57 -9.47
N GLY A 114 8.43 -4.76 -9.39
CA GLY A 114 9.40 -3.71 -9.70
C GLY A 114 9.30 -3.21 -11.14
N TYR A 115 9.17 -4.13 -12.11
CA TYR A 115 8.93 -3.78 -13.51
C TYR A 115 7.66 -2.92 -13.68
N LEU A 116 6.56 -3.31 -13.04
CA LEU A 116 5.29 -2.58 -13.11
C LEU A 116 5.37 -1.19 -12.49
N VAL A 117 6.09 -1.04 -11.37
CA VAL A 117 6.34 0.30 -10.79
C VAL A 117 7.06 1.19 -11.80
N GLU A 118 8.10 0.70 -12.49
CA GLU A 118 8.78 1.48 -13.52
C GLU A 118 7.88 1.82 -14.70
N ARG A 119 7.02 0.88 -15.14
CA ARG A 119 6.03 1.17 -16.19
C ARG A 119 4.99 2.21 -15.75
N MET A 120 4.51 2.13 -14.51
CA MET A 120 3.59 3.09 -13.91
C MET A 120 4.22 4.48 -13.84
N LYS A 121 5.48 4.58 -13.41
CA LYS A 121 6.21 5.85 -13.34
C LYS A 121 6.25 6.55 -14.70
N GLU A 122 6.69 5.83 -15.72
CA GLU A 122 6.78 6.36 -17.09
C GLU A 122 5.41 6.78 -17.62
N ASP A 123 4.40 5.90 -17.54
CA ASP A 123 3.06 6.19 -18.06
C ASP A 123 2.39 7.35 -17.34
N LEU A 124 2.39 7.35 -16.00
CA LEU A 124 1.74 8.39 -15.20
C LEU A 124 2.38 9.77 -15.40
N GLN A 125 3.70 9.82 -15.52
CA GLN A 125 4.40 11.06 -15.83
C GLN A 125 4.06 11.55 -17.24
N THR A 126 4.14 10.69 -18.26
CA THR A 126 3.92 11.09 -19.66
C THR A 126 2.46 11.44 -19.94
N ARG A 127 1.52 10.66 -19.41
CA ARG A 127 0.09 10.75 -19.74
C ARG A 127 -0.62 11.86 -18.98
N CYS A 128 -0.30 12.06 -17.71
CA CYS A 128 -1.06 12.93 -16.81
C CYS A 128 -0.20 13.77 -15.86
N GLY A 129 1.13 13.80 -16.05
CA GLY A 129 2.03 14.62 -15.22
C GLY A 129 2.14 14.18 -13.76
N VAL A 130 1.70 12.96 -13.43
CA VAL A 130 1.75 12.41 -12.07
C VAL A 130 3.17 11.89 -11.79
N LEU A 131 3.95 12.72 -11.12
CA LEU A 131 5.36 12.47 -10.77
C LEU A 131 5.53 11.53 -9.57
N TYR A 132 6.39 10.52 -9.75
CA TYR A 132 6.88 9.67 -8.65
C TYR A 132 7.72 10.48 -7.67
N GLY A 133 7.61 10.19 -6.37
CA GLY A 133 8.27 10.94 -5.31
C GLY A 133 7.56 12.24 -4.94
N GLN A 134 6.67 12.78 -5.76
CA GLN A 134 5.87 13.96 -5.41
C GLN A 134 4.40 13.61 -5.16
N HIS A 135 3.78 12.90 -6.10
CA HIS A 135 2.35 12.54 -6.02
C HIS A 135 2.16 11.12 -5.49
N TRP A 136 3.13 10.24 -5.73
CA TRP A 136 3.05 8.87 -5.23
C TRP A 136 4.42 8.23 -5.07
N GLU A 137 4.50 7.22 -4.22
CA GLU A 137 5.64 6.32 -4.07
C GLU A 137 5.14 4.88 -3.91
N ALA A 138 5.99 3.91 -4.24
CA ALA A 138 5.73 2.51 -3.97
C ALA A 138 7.01 1.84 -3.45
N HIS A 139 6.88 1.15 -2.32
CA HIS A 139 7.99 0.47 -1.65
C HIS A 139 7.63 -0.99 -1.42
N LEU A 140 8.56 -1.87 -1.79
CA LEU A 140 8.45 -3.31 -1.57
C LEU A 140 9.39 -3.71 -0.44
N PHE A 141 8.84 -4.41 0.54
CA PHE A 141 9.56 -4.98 1.66
C PHE A 141 9.37 -6.48 1.71
N THR A 142 10.35 -7.17 2.28
CA THR A 142 10.25 -8.57 2.65
C THR A 142 10.46 -8.71 4.14
N TYR A 143 9.75 -9.63 4.78
CA TYR A 143 9.92 -9.93 6.19
C TYR A 143 9.76 -11.43 6.46
N ARG A 144 10.49 -11.93 7.46
CA ARG A 144 10.39 -13.30 7.97
C ARG A 144 9.74 -13.35 9.35
N SER A 145 9.92 -12.28 10.12
CA SER A 145 9.37 -12.11 11.47
C SER A 145 8.97 -10.65 11.72
N LEU A 146 8.31 -10.38 12.84
CA LEU A 146 7.87 -9.02 13.18
C LEU A 146 9.03 -8.07 13.46
N GLU A 147 10.15 -8.59 13.98
CA GLU A 147 11.37 -7.82 14.22
C GLU A 147 11.96 -7.26 12.92
N GLU A 148 11.78 -7.95 11.79
CA GLU A 148 12.23 -7.47 10.48
C GLU A 148 11.35 -6.33 9.92
N LEU A 149 10.25 -5.97 10.58
CA LEU A 149 9.40 -4.85 10.19
C LEU A 149 9.96 -3.47 10.63
N GLU A 150 11.11 -3.43 11.30
CA GLU A 150 11.75 -2.19 11.77
C GLU A 150 11.91 -1.14 10.67
N ALA A 151 12.32 -1.54 9.46
CA ALA A 151 12.49 -0.60 8.34
C ALA A 151 11.15 0.03 7.91
N ILE A 152 10.07 -0.75 7.90
CA ILE A 152 8.72 -0.28 7.56
C ILE A 152 8.19 0.61 8.67
N GLN A 153 8.39 0.22 9.93
CA GLN A 153 8.05 1.03 11.08
C GLN A 153 8.74 2.39 11.03
N HIS A 154 10.05 2.42 10.76
CA HIS A 154 10.81 3.66 10.69
C HIS A 154 10.24 4.59 9.61
N LEU A 155 10.05 4.07 8.39
CA LEU A 155 9.41 4.81 7.31
C LEU A 155 8.02 5.33 7.70
N LEU A 156 7.18 4.50 8.32
CA LEU A 156 5.87 4.93 8.80
C LEU A 156 5.99 6.04 9.84
N GLN A 157 6.89 5.93 10.81
CA GLN A 157 7.08 6.95 11.83
C GLN A 157 7.52 8.29 11.24
N GLU A 158 8.45 8.27 10.26
CA GLU A 158 8.88 9.48 9.55
C GLU A 158 7.72 10.16 8.84
N ARG A 159 6.97 9.40 8.02
CA ARG A 159 5.82 9.91 7.26
C ARG A 159 4.71 10.41 8.16
N LEU A 160 4.37 9.66 9.21
CA LEU A 160 3.32 10.04 10.15
C LEU A 160 3.71 11.26 10.98
N ALA A 161 5.00 11.47 11.27
CA ALA A 161 5.50 12.68 11.93
C ALA A 161 5.46 13.93 11.04
N GLY A 162 5.16 13.78 9.74
CA GLY A 162 5.16 14.87 8.76
C GLY A 162 6.58 15.34 8.40
N ARG A 163 7.55 14.43 8.38
CA ARG A 163 8.94 14.69 8.01
C ARG A 163 9.30 14.07 6.67
#